data_AF-A0A523TVK3-F1
#
_entry.id   AF-A0A523TVK3-F1
#
_cell.length_a   1.000
_cell.length_b   1.000
_cell.length_c   1.000
_cell.angle_alpha   90.00
_cell.angle_beta   90.00
_cell.angle_gamma   90.00
#
_symmetry.space_group_name_H-M   'P 1'
#
loop_
_entity.id
_entity.type
_entity.pdbx_description
1 polymer ?
#
loop_
_entity_poly.entity_id
_entity_poly.type
_entity_poly.pdbx_seq_one_letter_code
_entity_poly.pdbx_strand_id
1 'polypeptide(L)' 'MIPQLSAVIWDMDGVIVDSGDIHFEAWQIILSSHQVPFSRETFDATFGMNNRDILKTLLTDRFTTTLFQTISVEKE' A
#
# COMPACT_ATOMS: atom_id res chain seq x y z
N MET A 1 -26.23 -29.29 13.32
CA MET A 1 -25.48 -28.50 14.32
C MET A 1 -25.05 -27.21 13.65
N ILE A 2 -25.27 -26.06 14.29
CA ILE A 2 -24.71 -24.77 13.85
C ILE A 2 -23.29 -24.68 14.43
N PRO A 3 -22.26 -24.38 13.63
CA PRO A 3 -20.91 -24.24 14.14
C PRO A 3 -20.82 -23.09 15.16
N GLN A 4 -20.17 -23.33 16.30
CA GLN A 4 -19.90 -22.32 17.31
C GLN A 4 -18.74 -21.43 16.81
N LEU A 5 -18.94 -20.11 16.77
CA LEU A 5 -17.87 -19.16 16.44
C LEU A 5 -16.84 -19.14 17.59
N SER A 6 -15.61 -19.56 17.31
CA SER A 6 -14.54 -19.64 18.31
C SER A 6 -13.65 -18.39 18.37
N ALA A 7 -13.39 -17.75 17.23
CA ALA A 7 -12.54 -16.57 17.14
C ALA A 7 -12.81 -15.77 15.86
N VAL A 8 -12.47 -14.47 15.89
CA VAL A 8 -12.47 -13.57 14.73
C VAL A 8 -11.11 -12.88 14.68
N ILE A 9 -10.50 -12.82 13.50
CA ILE A 9 -9.26 -12.07 13.24
C ILE A 9 -9.64 -10.86 12.41
N TRP A 10 -9.25 -9.69 12.88
CA TRP A 10 -9.47 -8.42 12.20
C TRP A 10 -8.15 -7.89 11.70
N ASP A 11 -8.15 -7.43 10.45
CA ASP A 11 -7.09 -6.56 9.95
C ASP A 11 -7.20 -5.16 10.59
N MET A 12 -6.19 -4.31 10.43
CA MET A 12 -6.13 -2.99 11.04
C MET A 12 -6.59 -1.89 10.08
N ASP A 13 -5.81 -1.61 9.04
CA ASP A 13 -6.04 -0.50 8.11
C ASP A 13 -7.28 -0.75 7.24
N GLY A 14 -8.20 0.21 7.19
CA GLY A 14 -9.47 0.07 6.47
C GLY A 14 -10.47 -0.89 7.13
N VAL A 15 -10.13 -1.49 8.27
CA VAL A 15 -11.01 -2.41 9.02
C VAL A 15 -11.29 -1.91 10.44
N ILE A 16 -10.26 -1.76 11.26
CA ILE A 16 -10.37 -1.17 12.61
C ILE A 16 -10.21 0.34 12.54
N VAL A 17 -9.32 0.84 11.67
CA VAL A 17 -9.00 2.26 11.54
C VAL A 17 -9.25 2.71 10.11
N ASP A 18 -9.99 3.80 9.94
CA ASP A 18 -10.15 4.47 8.65
C ASP A 18 -8.91 5.33 8.35
N SER A 19 -7.86 4.67 7.84
CA SER A 19 -6.54 5.25 7.58
C SER A 19 -6.25 5.45 6.09
N GLY A 20 -7.19 5.13 5.21
CA GLY A 20 -6.97 5.07 3.76
C GLY A 20 -6.45 6.37 3.17
N ASP A 21 -7.09 7.50 3.47
CA ASP A 21 -6.70 8.80 2.90
C ASP A 21 -5.30 9.25 3.38
N ILE A 22 -4.91 8.91 4.61
CA ILE A 22 -3.56 9.21 5.14
C ILE A 22 -2.50 8.38 4.41
N HIS A 23 -2.79 7.09 4.17
CA HIS A 23 -1.89 6.24 3.38
C HIS A 23 -1.78 6.72 1.93
N PHE A 24 -2.89 7.18 1.33
CA PHE A 24 -2.89 7.75 -0.01
C PHE A 24 -2.00 9.00 -0.09
N GLU A 25 -2.16 9.94 0.83
CA GLU A 25 -1.36 11.17 0.87
C GLU A 25 0.13 10.86 1.05
N ALA A 26 0.47 9.96 1.97
CA ALA A 26 1.86 9.55 2.18
C ALA A 26 2.49 8.97 0.90
N TRP A 27 1.78 8.08 0.22
CA TRP A 27 2.24 7.53 -1.06
C TRP A 27 2.35 8.59 -2.15
N GLN A 28 1.40 9.53 -2.26
CA GLN A 28 1.49 10.63 -3.22
C GLN A 28 2.74 11.49 -2.99
N ILE A 29 3.01 11.87 -1.74
CA ILE A 29 4.18 12.68 -1.38
C ILE A 29 5.47 11.96 -1.81
N ILE A 30 5.63 10.70 -1.39
CA ILE A 30 6.85 9.93 -1.66
C ILE A 30 7.02 9.71 -3.17
N LEU A 31 6.00 9.19 -3.86
CA LEU A 31 6.09 8.84 -5.28
C LEU A 31 6.25 10.05 -6.20
N SER A 32 5.71 11.22 -5.80
CA SER A 32 5.93 12.46 -6.53
C SER A 32 7.41 12.84 -6.60
N SER A 33 8.17 12.62 -5.53
CA SER A 33 9.62 12.90 -5.50
C SER A 33 10.42 12.00 -6.46
N HIS A 34 9.91 10.80 -6.75
CA HIS A 34 10.48 9.84 -7.70
C HIS A 34 9.92 9.94 -9.12
N GLN A 35 9.08 10.96 -9.37
CA GLN A 35 8.39 11.20 -10.64
C GLN A 35 7.56 9.97 -11.07
N VAL A 36 6.91 9.33 -10.10
CA VAL A 36 6.01 8.20 -10.32
C VAL A 36 4.57 8.70 -10.14
N PRO A 37 3.76 8.72 -11.20
CA PRO A 37 2.35 9.11 -11.10
C PRO A 37 1.60 8.17 -10.16
N PHE A 38 0.84 8.73 -9.22
CA PHE A 38 0.04 7.96 -8.27
C PHE A 38 -1.32 8.63 -8.08
N SER A 39 -2.36 8.02 -8.67
CA SER A 39 -3.74 8.49 -8.60
C SER A 39 -4.54 7.74 -7.53
N ARG A 40 -5.73 8.26 -7.21
CA ARG A 40 -6.64 7.61 -6.27
C ARG A 40 -7.07 6.23 -6.77
N GLU A 41 -7.33 6.09 -8.06
CA GLU A 41 -7.69 4.81 -8.67
C GLU A 41 -6.58 3.77 -8.51
N THR A 42 -5.32 4.19 -8.69
CA THR A 42 -4.16 3.32 -8.47
C THR A 42 -4.01 2.94 -7.00
N PHE A 43 -4.25 3.89 -6.09
CA PHE A 43 -4.25 3.62 -4.66
C PHE A 43 -5.34 2.60 -4.27
N ASP A 44 -6.58 2.82 -4.69
CA ASP A 44 -7.70 1.91 -4.40
C ASP A 44 -7.44 0.49 -4.95
N ALA A 45 -6.72 0.38 -6.07
CA ALA A 45 -6.33 -0.89 -6.66
C ALA A 45 -5.17 -1.61 -5.93
N THR A 46 -4.43 -0.90 -5.07
CA THR A 46 -3.20 -1.41 -4.42
C THR A 46 -3.23 -1.33 -2.89
N PHE A 47 -4.22 -0.66 -2.29
CA PHE A 47 -4.35 -0.53 -0.84
C PHE A 47 -4.52 -1.89 -0.17
N GLY A 48 -3.81 -2.10 0.94
CA GLY A 48 -3.73 -3.40 1.64
C GLY A 48 -2.67 -4.37 1.08
N MET A 49 -2.01 -4.06 -0.04
CA MET A 49 -0.85 -4.81 -0.50
C MET A 49 0.42 -4.41 0.27
N ASN A 50 1.42 -5.30 0.30
CA ASN A 50 2.73 -4.93 0.82
C ASN A 50 3.49 -4.00 -0.16
N ASN A 51 4.45 -3.23 0.36
CA ASN A 51 5.21 -2.24 -0.43
C ASN A 51 5.86 -2.83 -1.69
N ARG A 52 6.31 -4.09 -1.66
CA ARG A 52 6.95 -4.72 -2.83
C ARG A 52 5.95 -4.91 -3.96
N ASP A 53 4.74 -5.39 -3.66
CA ASP A 53 3.72 -5.67 -4.67
C ASP A 53 3.12 -4.37 -5.22
N ILE A 54 2.95 -3.35 -4.37
CA ILE A 54 2.60 -1.98 -4.81
C ILE A 54 3.65 -1.47 -5.80
N LEU A 55 4.93 -1.44 -5.39
CA LEU A 55 5.99 -0.86 -6.21
C LEU A 55 6.29 -1.64 -7.47
N LYS A 56 6.13 -2.98 -7.47
CA LYS A 56 6.19 -3.77 -8.70
C LYS A 56 5.10 -3.38 -9.69
N THR A 57 3.87 -3.17 -9.19
CA THR A 57 2.72 -2.77 -10.02
C THR A 57 2.93 -1.37 -10.62
N LEU A 58 3.49 -0.43 -9.84
CA LEU A 58 3.70 0.95 -10.26
C LEU A 58 4.89 1.14 -11.19
N LEU A 59 6.04 0.55 -10.82
CA LEU A 59 7.30 0.86 -11.47
C LEU A 59 7.54 0.04 -12.72
N THR A 60 6.93 -1.15 -12.83
CA THR A 60 7.06 -2.08 -13.97
C THR A 60 8.52 -2.15 -14.47
N ASP A 61 8.83 -1.51 -15.60
CA ASP A 61 10.16 -1.48 -16.24
C ASP A 61 11.25 -0.73 -15.44
N ARG A 62 10.86 0.19 -14.56
CA ARG A 62 11.76 0.93 -13.66
C ARG A 62 12.05 0.18 -12.36
N PHE A 63 11.42 -0.96 -12.13
CA PHE A 63 11.58 -1.70 -10.87
C PHE A 63 13.00 -2.24 -10.74
N THR A 64 13.75 -1.68 -9.80
CA THR A 64 15.07 -2.19 -9.41
C THR A 64 15.09 -2.42 -7.90
N THR A 65 15.93 -3.34 -7.44
CA THR A 65 16.07 -3.61 -5.99
C THR A 65 16.44 -2.35 -5.22
N THR A 66 17.32 -1.50 -5.78
CA THR A 66 17.74 -0.24 -5.18
C THR A 66 16.57 0.74 -5.04
N LEU A 67 15.83 0.97 -6.13
CA LEU A 67 14.69 1.90 -6.09
C LEU A 67 13.58 1.41 -5.15
N PHE A 68 13.30 0.10 -5.15
CA PHE A 68 12.38 -0.51 -4.19
C PHE A 68 12.80 -0.26 -2.74
N GLN A 69 14.09 -0.48 -2.42
CA GLN A 69 14.60 -0.26 -1.07
C GLN A 69 14.52 1.20 -0.65
N THR A 70 14.91 2.12 -1.53
CA THR A 70 14.83 3.57 -1.27
C THR A 70 13.39 3.99 -0.95
N ILE A 71 12.44 3.68 -1.83
CA ILE A 71 11.05 4.08 -1.64
C ILE A 71 10.43 3.38 -0.42
N SER A 72 10.78 2.11 -0.16
CA SER A 72 10.25 1.38 1.00
C SER A 72 10.73 1.97 2.32
N VAL A 73 11.97 2.46 2.39
CA VAL A 73 12.50 3.11 3.60
C VAL A 73 11.87 4.48 3.80
N GLU A 74 11.61 5.24 2.74
CA GLU A 74 10.96 6.55 2.84
C GLU A 74 9.48 6.47 3.28
N LYS A 75 8.84 5.32 3.07
CA LYS A 75 7.42 5.08 3.41
C LYS A 75 7.18 4.66 4.86
N GLU A 76 8.20 4.13 5.53
CA GLU A 76 8.19 3.66 6.93
C GLU A 76 8.71 4.74 7.89
#